data_AF-A2BKQ5-F1
#
_entry.id   AF-A2BKQ5-F1
#
_cell.length_a   1.000
_cell.length_b   1.000
_cell.length_c   1.000
_cell.angle_alpha   90.00
_cell.angle_beta   90.00
_cell.angle_gamma   90.00
#
_symmetry.space_group_name_H-M   'P 1'
#
loop_
_entity.id
_entity.type
_entity.pdbx_description
1 polymer ?
#
loop_
_entity_poly.entity_id
_entity_poly.type
_entity_poly.pdbx_seq_one_letter_code
_entity_poly.pdbx_strand_id
1 'polypeptide(L)'
;MSRNILPNDPVEAALEAMRRFDKNLRDACSDKGEPRADAISRRLKDFPQLILQSGLVPALTFYLSKLSEKADQDAYELTVKVLTEQRLEGDERRKLCRKTSGEGGGYPHVLALVLVYAAERAGCSVDSIARIGSSLVGCLETVQKKGVTVEKLVQAYVNELKKLASALYPEKKT
;
A
#
# COMPACT_ATOMS: atom_id res chain seq x y z
N MET A 1 22.93 -6.43 -6.92
CA MET A 1 21.80 -6.71 -6.02
C MET A 1 21.23 -5.37 -5.60
N SER A 2 20.05 -5.00 -6.08
CA SER A 2 19.37 -3.79 -5.60
C SER A 2 18.99 -3.99 -4.13
N ARG A 3 19.28 -3.00 -3.30
CA ARG A 3 18.96 -3.01 -1.87
C ARG A 3 17.43 -2.97 -1.71
N ASN A 4 16.87 -3.79 -0.83
CA ASN A 4 15.46 -3.66 -0.46
C ASN A 4 15.24 -2.29 0.19
N ILE A 5 14.18 -1.61 -0.23
CA ILE A 5 13.70 -0.34 0.27
C ILE A 5 13.05 -0.53 1.63
N LEU A 6 12.29 -1.62 1.82
CA LEU A 6 11.74 -1.98 3.12
C LEU A 6 12.58 -3.09 3.79
N PRO A 7 12.72 -3.05 5.14
CA PRO A 7 13.34 -4.11 5.93
C PRO A 7 12.86 -5.52 5.57
N ASN A 8 13.71 -6.53 5.85
CA ASN A 8 13.35 -7.93 5.62
C ASN A 8 12.33 -8.47 6.62
N ASP A 9 12.41 -8.00 7.87
CA ASP A 9 11.47 -8.35 8.92
C ASP A 9 10.09 -7.71 8.67
N PRO A 10 8.98 -8.48 8.72
CA PRO A 10 7.64 -7.95 8.45
C PRO A 10 7.19 -6.84 9.41
N VAL A 11 7.59 -6.89 10.68
CA VAL A 11 7.19 -5.89 11.69
C VAL A 11 7.95 -4.60 11.46
N GLU A 12 9.28 -4.69 11.31
CA GLU A 12 10.12 -3.53 10.98
C GLU A 12 9.69 -2.87 9.67
N ALA A 13 9.36 -3.68 8.66
CA ALA A 13 8.86 -3.18 7.38
C ALA A 13 7.54 -2.44 7.53
N ALA A 14 6.60 -2.96 8.31
CA ALA A 14 5.30 -2.32 8.53
C ALA A 14 5.45 -0.98 9.26
N LEU A 15 6.31 -0.93 10.28
CA LEU A 15 6.63 0.31 11.00
C LEU A 15 7.25 1.35 10.06
N GLU A 16 8.23 0.95 9.25
CA GLU A 16 8.91 1.86 8.34
C GLU A 16 7.99 2.36 7.22
N ALA A 17 7.23 1.47 6.58
CA ALA A 17 6.28 1.82 5.53
C ALA A 17 5.21 2.79 6.06
N MET A 18 4.62 2.49 7.23
CA MET A 18 3.61 3.34 7.83
C MET A 18 4.18 4.68 8.29
N ARG A 19 5.40 4.71 8.85
CA ARG A 19 6.08 5.95 9.24
C ARG A 19 6.30 6.87 8.05
N ARG A 20 6.78 6.33 6.92
CA ARG A 20 6.97 7.10 5.67
C ARG A 20 5.63 7.62 5.15
N PHE A 21 4.64 6.74 5.10
CA PHE A 21 3.32 7.07 4.57
C PHE A 21 2.58 8.10 5.43
N ASP A 22 2.44 7.87 6.74
CA ASP A 22 1.75 8.76 7.69
C ASP A 22 2.39 10.15 7.72
N LYS A 23 3.73 10.24 7.75
CA LYS A 23 4.43 11.52 7.69
C LYS A 23 4.05 12.31 6.43
N ASN A 24 4.17 11.69 5.26
CA ASN A 24 3.86 12.38 4.00
C ASN A 24 2.36 12.70 3.88
N LEU A 25 1.49 11.83 4.40
CA LEU A 25 0.06 12.06 4.41
C LEU A 25 -0.31 13.25 5.31
N ARG A 26 0.25 13.33 6.52
CA ARG A 26 0.05 14.48 7.43
C ARG A 26 0.57 15.77 6.82
N ASP A 27 1.79 15.76 6.28
CA ASP A 27 2.43 16.90 5.61
C ASP A 27 1.68 17.37 4.35
N ALA A 28 0.91 16.48 3.73
CA ALA A 28 0.15 16.77 2.52
C ALA A 28 -1.29 17.22 2.80
N CYS A 29 -1.91 16.70 3.86
CA CYS A 29 -3.33 16.87 4.15
C CYS A 29 -3.60 17.81 5.33
N SER A 30 -2.55 18.45 5.87
CA SER A 30 -2.54 19.27 7.09
C SER A 30 -3.43 20.53 7.06
N ASP A 31 -3.97 20.94 5.91
CA ASP A 31 -4.90 22.08 5.84
C ASP A 31 -6.27 21.82 6.51
N LYS A 32 -6.53 20.59 7.01
CA LYS A 32 -7.85 20.21 7.58
C LYS A 32 -7.82 19.47 8.93
N GLY A 33 -6.72 19.51 9.68
CA GLY A 33 -6.57 18.74 10.93
C GLY A 33 -6.05 17.32 10.69
N GLU A 34 -6.31 16.37 11.61
CA GLU A 34 -5.86 14.98 11.47
C GLU A 34 -6.30 14.39 10.11
N PRO A 35 -5.39 13.72 9.36
CA PRO A 35 -5.72 13.19 8.05
C PRO A 35 -6.84 12.16 8.17
N ARG A 36 -7.96 12.40 7.48
CA ARG A 36 -9.07 11.45 7.39
C ARG A 36 -8.71 10.31 6.45
N ALA A 37 -8.04 9.29 6.97
CA ALA A 37 -7.66 8.08 6.26
C ALA A 37 -8.46 6.84 6.72
N ASP A 38 -9.73 7.04 7.09
CA ASP A 38 -10.63 5.97 7.53
C ASP A 38 -10.78 4.86 6.49
N ALA A 39 -10.76 5.20 5.20
CA ALA A 39 -10.84 4.20 4.14
C ALA A 39 -9.59 3.30 4.12
N ILE A 40 -8.41 3.83 4.40
CA ILE A 40 -7.17 3.03 4.51
C ILE A 40 -7.27 2.05 5.68
N SER A 41 -7.73 2.51 6.85
CA SER A 41 -7.99 1.63 8.01
C SER A 41 -8.95 0.49 7.64
N ARG A 42 -10.10 0.79 7.04
CA ARG A 42 -11.07 -0.23 6.62
C ARG A 42 -10.45 -1.26 5.69
N ARG A 43 -9.75 -0.81 4.65
CA ARG A 43 -9.12 -1.70 3.66
C ARG A 43 -8.03 -2.58 4.29
N LEU A 44 -7.21 -2.04 5.19
CA LEU A 44 -6.21 -2.85 5.92
C LEU A 44 -6.85 -3.79 6.95
N LYS A 45 -8.05 -3.52 7.46
CA LYS A 45 -8.79 -4.48 8.28
C LYS A 45 -9.30 -5.67 7.46
N ASP A 46 -9.73 -5.42 6.22
CA ASP A 46 -10.29 -6.42 5.31
C ASP A 46 -9.20 -7.26 4.62
N PHE A 47 -8.06 -6.63 4.25
CA PHE A 47 -7.03 -7.26 3.43
C PHE A 47 -6.48 -8.59 3.96
N PRO A 48 -6.14 -8.74 5.26
CA PRO A 48 -5.63 -10.00 5.80
C PRO A 48 -6.61 -11.15 5.61
N GLN A 49 -7.92 -10.88 5.68
CA GLN A 49 -8.96 -11.89 5.47
C GLN A 49 -9.08 -12.27 3.99
N LEU A 50 -8.90 -11.31 3.07
CA LEU A 50 -8.90 -11.59 1.63
C LEU A 50 -7.75 -12.50 1.20
N ILE A 51 -6.55 -12.32 1.78
CA ILE A 51 -5.42 -13.24 1.54
C ILE A 51 -5.81 -14.64 2.00
N LEU A 52 -6.36 -14.80 3.21
CA LEU A 52 -6.75 -16.11 3.73
C LEU A 52 -7.83 -16.81 2.89
N GLN A 53 -8.75 -16.04 2.31
CA GLN A 53 -9.88 -16.59 1.54
C GLN A 53 -9.52 -16.93 0.09
N SER A 54 -8.65 -16.13 -0.53
CA SER A 54 -8.43 -16.16 -1.98
C SER A 54 -6.96 -16.29 -2.39
N GLY A 55 -6.03 -16.19 -1.45
CA GLY A 55 -4.58 -16.11 -1.70
C GLY A 55 -4.11 -14.67 -1.95
N LEU A 56 -2.79 -14.47 -1.85
CA LEU A 56 -2.19 -13.14 -1.97
C LEU A 56 -2.40 -12.50 -3.35
N VAL A 57 -2.11 -13.23 -4.43
CA VAL A 57 -2.18 -12.64 -5.79
C VAL A 57 -3.63 -12.31 -6.18
N PRO A 58 -4.64 -13.17 -5.92
CA PRO A 58 -6.04 -12.79 -6.13
C PRO A 58 -6.49 -11.58 -5.29
N ALA A 59 -6.02 -11.44 -4.05
CA ALA A 59 -6.29 -10.24 -3.25
C ALA A 59 -5.66 -8.98 -3.86
N LEU A 60 -4.41 -9.06 -4.34
CA LEU A 60 -3.72 -7.96 -5.02
C LEU A 60 -4.40 -7.57 -6.33
N THR A 61 -4.81 -8.54 -7.16
CA THR A 61 -5.51 -8.27 -8.43
C THR A 61 -6.92 -7.72 -8.19
N PHE A 62 -7.60 -8.14 -7.12
CA PHE A 62 -8.86 -7.53 -6.69
C PHE A 62 -8.65 -6.04 -6.35
N TYR A 63 -7.62 -5.70 -5.57
CA TYR A 63 -7.32 -4.30 -5.25
C TYR A 63 -6.95 -3.51 -6.51
N LEU A 64 -6.13 -4.08 -7.39
CA LEU A 64 -5.79 -3.49 -8.68
C LEU A 64 -7.03 -3.20 -9.54
N SER A 65 -8.03 -4.07 -9.53
CA SER A 65 -9.28 -3.88 -10.27
C SER A 65 -10.10 -2.67 -9.81
N LYS A 66 -9.82 -2.14 -8.60
CA LYS A 66 -10.48 -0.95 -8.07
C LYS A 66 -9.81 0.36 -8.51
N LEU A 67 -8.66 0.31 -9.18
CA LEU A 67 -7.95 1.49 -9.68
C LEU A 67 -8.42 1.83 -11.11
N SER A 68 -9.71 2.10 -11.26
CA SER A 68 -10.34 2.34 -12.57
C SER A 68 -10.21 3.78 -13.06
N GLU A 69 -10.01 4.74 -12.16
CA GLU A 69 -9.89 6.16 -12.51
C GLU A 69 -8.42 6.62 -12.49
N LYS A 70 -8.09 7.62 -13.31
CA LYS A 70 -6.74 8.22 -13.30
C LYS A 70 -6.33 8.70 -11.91
N ALA A 71 -7.26 9.22 -11.12
CA ALA A 71 -7.01 9.64 -9.75
C ALA A 71 -6.60 8.48 -8.82
N ASP A 72 -7.11 7.27 -9.06
CA ASP A 72 -6.71 6.07 -8.30
C ASP A 72 -5.29 5.66 -8.66
N GLN A 73 -4.98 5.67 -9.95
CA GLN A 73 -3.64 5.35 -10.45
C GLN A 73 -2.60 6.34 -9.92
N ASP A 74 -2.90 7.65 -9.98
CA ASP A 74 -2.01 8.68 -9.44
C ASP A 74 -1.78 8.49 -7.93
N ALA A 75 -2.82 8.17 -7.15
CA ALA A 75 -2.69 7.93 -5.72
C ALA A 75 -1.83 6.69 -5.42
N TYR A 76 -1.94 5.62 -6.22
CA TYR A 76 -1.09 4.45 -6.14
C TYR A 76 0.38 4.79 -6.42
N GLU A 77 0.66 5.43 -7.57
CA GLU A 77 2.03 5.78 -7.99
C GLU A 77 2.70 6.70 -6.96
N LEU A 78 1.97 7.68 -6.42
CA LEU A 78 2.45 8.56 -5.37
C LEU A 78 2.73 7.83 -4.05
N THR A 79 1.93 6.81 -3.73
CA THR A 79 2.19 6.00 -2.53
C THR A 79 3.45 5.16 -2.69
N VAL A 80 3.67 4.56 -3.86
CA VAL A 80 4.93 3.87 -4.17
C VAL A 80 6.10 4.85 -4.06
N LYS A 81 5.98 6.05 -4.65
CA LYS A 81 6.99 7.13 -4.58
C LYS A 81 7.33 7.53 -3.13
N VAL A 82 6.33 7.62 -2.25
CA VAL A 82 6.52 7.91 -0.82
C VAL A 82 7.31 6.80 -0.13
N LEU A 83 7.04 5.54 -0.47
CA LEU A 83 7.75 4.40 0.11
C LEU A 83 9.21 4.32 -0.37
N THR A 84 9.51 4.79 -1.58
CA THR A 84 10.86 4.79 -2.17
C THR A 84 11.71 6.03 -1.88
N GLU A 85 11.33 6.82 -0.87
CA GLU A 85 12.06 8.01 -0.38
C GLU A 85 12.13 9.19 -1.35
N GLN A 86 10.98 9.62 -1.87
CA GLN A 86 10.89 10.94 -2.51
C GLN A 86 9.93 11.85 -1.73
N ARG A 87 10.45 13.03 -1.35
CA ARG A 87 9.64 14.10 -0.79
C ARG A 87 8.65 14.53 -1.87
N LEU A 88 7.36 14.55 -1.54
CA LEU A 88 6.35 15.03 -2.48
C LEU A 88 6.40 16.56 -2.58
N GLU A 89 6.20 17.08 -3.79
CA GLU A 89 6.24 18.52 -4.07
C GLU A 89 4.92 19.02 -4.67
N GLY A 90 4.55 20.27 -4.34
CA GLY A 90 3.44 20.98 -4.97
C GLY A 90 2.12 20.18 -5.06
N ASP A 91 1.68 19.95 -6.29
CA ASP A 91 0.42 19.26 -6.62
C ASP A 91 0.40 17.78 -6.23
N GLU A 92 1.57 17.12 -6.15
CA GLU A 92 1.66 15.71 -5.77
C GLU A 92 1.16 15.47 -4.34
N ARG A 93 1.45 16.42 -3.43
CA ARG A 93 0.93 16.35 -2.05
C ARG A 93 -0.60 16.35 -2.06
N ARG A 94 -1.22 17.25 -2.81
CA ARG A 94 -2.70 17.33 -2.88
C ARG A 94 -3.31 16.07 -3.46
N LYS A 95 -2.63 15.45 -4.45
CA LYS A 95 -3.05 14.19 -5.05
C LYS A 95 -2.91 13.01 -4.09
N LEU A 96 -1.87 12.98 -3.24
CA LEU A 96 -1.72 11.93 -2.21
C LEU A 96 -2.91 11.92 -1.23
N CYS A 97 -3.47 13.09 -0.90
CA CYS A 97 -4.65 13.18 -0.02
C CYS A 97 -5.94 12.65 -0.65
N ARG A 98 -6.00 12.52 -1.98
CA ARG A 98 -7.17 11.98 -2.66
C ARG A 98 -7.28 10.49 -2.36
N LYS A 99 -8.51 9.96 -2.41
CA LYS A 99 -8.79 8.53 -2.20
C LYS A 99 -8.30 8.00 -0.85
N THR A 100 -8.16 8.86 0.16
CA THR A 100 -7.88 8.46 1.55
C THR A 100 -9.17 8.23 2.36
N SER A 101 -10.30 8.76 1.89
CA SER A 101 -11.64 8.62 2.48
C SER A 101 -12.67 8.14 1.44
N GLY A 102 -13.88 7.81 1.91
CA GLY A 102 -15.00 7.40 1.06
C GLY A 102 -15.00 5.90 0.72
N GLU A 103 -16.06 5.45 0.05
CA GLU A 103 -16.29 4.02 -0.24
C GLU A 103 -15.26 3.45 -1.22
N GLY A 104 -14.93 4.19 -2.29
CA GLY A 104 -13.86 3.86 -3.23
C GLY A 104 -12.45 4.20 -2.74
N GLY A 105 -12.31 4.79 -1.56
CA GLY A 105 -11.03 5.18 -0.99
C GLY A 105 -10.22 4.00 -0.43
N GLY A 106 -8.95 4.25 -0.19
CA GLY A 106 -8.00 3.36 0.47
C GLY A 106 -7.34 2.34 -0.45
N TYR A 107 -8.06 1.86 -1.47
CA TYR A 107 -7.54 0.84 -2.40
C TYR A 107 -6.18 1.16 -3.00
N PRO A 108 -5.93 2.37 -3.57
CA PRO A 108 -4.64 2.67 -4.17
C PRO A 108 -3.48 2.64 -3.18
N HIS A 109 -3.70 3.22 -1.99
CA HIS A 109 -2.67 3.31 -0.95
C HIS A 109 -2.36 1.94 -0.35
N VAL A 110 -3.39 1.16 -0.04
CA VAL A 110 -3.23 -0.18 0.51
C VAL A 110 -2.58 -1.10 -0.52
N LEU A 111 -3.00 -1.04 -1.79
CA LEU A 111 -2.35 -1.80 -2.84
C LEU A 111 -0.85 -1.49 -2.92
N ALA A 112 -0.47 -0.21 -2.93
CA ALA A 112 0.94 0.18 -2.97
C ALA A 112 1.71 -0.30 -1.73
N LEU A 113 1.16 -0.09 -0.52
CA LEU A 113 1.78 -0.52 0.75
C LEU A 113 2.06 -2.03 0.77
N VAL A 114 1.14 -2.84 0.26
CA VAL A 114 1.27 -4.30 0.24
C VAL A 114 2.13 -4.77 -0.93
N LEU A 115 1.89 -4.24 -2.14
CA LEU A 115 2.55 -4.70 -3.35
C LEU A 115 4.04 -4.38 -3.35
N VAL A 116 4.47 -3.24 -2.80
CA VAL A 116 5.91 -2.94 -2.64
C VAL A 116 6.60 -4.02 -1.82
N TYR A 117 6.07 -4.34 -0.64
CA TYR A 117 6.65 -5.37 0.22
C TYR A 117 6.62 -6.76 -0.45
N ALA A 118 5.49 -7.14 -1.05
CA ALA A 118 5.35 -8.42 -1.76
C ALA A 118 6.35 -8.55 -2.93
N ALA A 119 6.49 -7.48 -3.73
CA ALA A 119 7.39 -7.41 -4.88
C ALA A 119 8.86 -7.58 -4.45
N GLU A 120 9.30 -6.91 -3.38
CA GLU A 120 10.66 -7.05 -2.88
C GLU A 120 10.96 -8.46 -2.36
N ARG A 121 10.01 -9.08 -1.64
CA ARG A 121 10.15 -10.49 -1.23
C ARG A 121 10.14 -11.44 -2.43
N ALA A 122 9.41 -11.07 -3.47
CA ALA A 122 9.44 -11.77 -4.74
C ALA A 122 10.72 -11.50 -5.56
N GLY A 123 11.54 -10.52 -5.18
CA GLY A 123 12.76 -10.13 -5.90
C GLY A 123 12.48 -9.31 -7.16
N CYS A 124 11.30 -8.72 -7.29
CA CYS A 124 11.00 -7.73 -8.32
C CYS A 124 11.68 -6.40 -7.99
N SER A 125 12.02 -5.62 -9.02
CA SER A 125 12.34 -4.20 -8.82
C SER A 125 11.08 -3.41 -8.50
N VAL A 126 11.20 -2.38 -7.66
CA VAL A 126 10.09 -1.44 -7.43
C VAL A 126 9.72 -0.68 -8.70
N ASP A 127 10.66 -0.47 -9.62
CA ASP A 127 10.36 0.13 -10.93
C ASP A 127 9.34 -0.69 -11.73
N SER A 128 9.34 -2.03 -11.55
CA SER A 128 8.39 -2.93 -12.23
C SER A 128 6.96 -2.74 -11.75
N ILE A 129 6.76 -2.20 -10.55
CA ILE A 129 5.44 -1.93 -9.96
C ILE A 129 5.16 -0.45 -9.79
N ALA A 130 6.10 0.45 -10.10
CA ALA A 130 5.97 1.88 -9.89
C ALA A 130 4.80 2.50 -10.67
N ARG A 131 4.37 1.86 -11.77
CA ARG A 131 3.19 2.21 -12.56
C ARG A 131 2.38 0.97 -12.89
N ILE A 132 1.09 1.15 -13.11
CA ILE A 132 0.21 0.07 -13.57
C ILE A 132 0.51 -0.20 -15.04
N GLY A 133 0.99 -1.40 -15.35
CA GLY A 133 1.35 -1.81 -16.70
C GLY A 133 1.80 -3.26 -16.79
N SER A 134 2.32 -3.68 -17.94
CA SER A 134 2.73 -5.07 -18.20
C SER A 134 3.83 -5.58 -17.26
N SER A 135 4.75 -4.70 -16.82
CA SER A 135 5.80 -5.06 -15.86
C SER A 135 5.24 -5.46 -14.49
N LEU A 136 4.11 -4.86 -14.08
CA LEU A 136 3.43 -5.20 -12.84
C LEU A 136 2.86 -6.63 -12.93
N VAL A 137 2.28 -6.98 -14.08
CA VAL A 137 1.75 -8.34 -14.33
C VAL A 137 2.87 -9.39 -14.21
N GLY A 138 4.03 -9.15 -14.84
CA GLY A 138 5.19 -10.04 -14.70
C GLY A 138 5.70 -10.16 -13.26
N CYS A 139 5.61 -9.09 -12.47
CA CYS A 139 5.93 -9.17 -11.05
C CYS A 139 4.90 -10.00 -10.27
N LEU A 140 3.59 -9.83 -10.53
CA LEU A 140 2.55 -10.66 -9.91
C LEU A 140 2.70 -12.15 -10.21
N GLU A 141 3.11 -12.50 -11.44
CA GLU A 141 3.46 -13.90 -11.77
C GLU A 141 4.65 -14.40 -10.94
N THR A 142 5.64 -13.54 -10.69
CA THR A 142 6.80 -13.88 -9.85
C THR A 142 6.40 -14.05 -8.38
N VAL A 143 5.53 -13.19 -7.87
CA VAL A 143 4.90 -13.33 -6.54
C VAL A 143 4.16 -14.67 -6.46
N GLN A 144 3.34 -15.00 -7.46
CA GLN A 144 2.61 -16.26 -7.52
C GLN A 144 3.55 -17.47 -7.50
N LYS A 145 4.63 -17.45 -8.29
CA LYS A 145 5.62 -18.54 -8.36
C LYS A 145 6.36 -18.75 -7.04
N LYS A 146 6.65 -17.67 -6.31
CA LYS A 146 7.26 -17.74 -4.98
C LYS A 146 6.26 -18.10 -3.87
N GLY A 147 4.96 -18.03 -4.18
CA GLY A 147 3.88 -18.70 -3.48
C GLY A 147 3.84 -18.45 -1.98
N VAL A 148 3.65 -19.54 -1.22
CA VAL A 148 3.37 -19.54 0.22
C VAL A 148 4.42 -18.79 1.04
N THR A 149 5.68 -18.77 0.62
CA THR A 149 6.75 -18.08 1.36
C THR A 149 6.53 -16.57 1.37
N VAL A 150 6.25 -15.97 0.21
CA VAL A 150 5.95 -14.53 0.12
C VAL A 150 4.64 -14.22 0.82
N GLU A 151 3.62 -15.08 0.64
CA GLU A 151 2.32 -14.91 1.28
C GLU A 151 2.41 -14.88 2.82
N LYS A 152 3.17 -15.78 3.45
CA LYS A 152 3.36 -15.78 4.92
C LYS A 152 4.00 -14.48 5.42
N LEU A 153 5.02 -13.98 4.71
CA LEU A 153 5.68 -12.72 5.06
C LEU A 153 4.73 -11.54 4.89
N VAL A 154 3.96 -11.51 3.80
CA VAL A 154 2.97 -10.47 3.55
C VAL A 154 1.85 -10.53 4.60
N GLN A 155 1.37 -11.71 4.98
CA GLN A 155 0.34 -11.87 6.02
C GLN A 155 0.78 -11.26 7.36
N ALA A 156 2.02 -11.53 7.78
CA ALA A 156 2.59 -10.92 8.98
C ALA A 156 2.67 -9.39 8.86
N TYR A 157 3.19 -8.90 7.73
CA TYR A 157 3.30 -7.47 7.44
C TYR A 157 1.94 -6.75 7.45
N VAL A 158 0.92 -7.28 6.76
CA VAL A 158 -0.41 -6.63 6.70
C VAL A 158 -1.16 -6.67 8.02
N ASN A 159 -0.92 -7.67 8.87
CA ASN A 159 -1.47 -7.70 10.22
C ASN A 159 -0.91 -6.56 11.08
N GLU A 160 0.37 -6.22 10.92
CA GLU A 160 0.95 -5.06 11.61
C GLU A 160 0.45 -3.74 11.02
N LEU A 161 0.38 -3.61 9.68
CA LEU A 161 -0.23 -2.44 9.04
C LEU A 161 -1.66 -2.21 9.52
N LYS A 162 -2.46 -3.27 9.69
CA LYS A 162 -3.83 -3.20 10.23
C LYS A 162 -3.88 -2.59 11.62
N LYS A 163 -3.00 -3.03 12.53
CA LYS A 163 -2.92 -2.51 13.91
C LYS A 163 -2.52 -1.04 13.89
N LEU A 164 -1.48 -0.71 13.13
CA LEU A 164 -0.96 0.66 13.00
C LEU A 164 -2.01 1.61 12.41
N ALA A 165 -2.68 1.22 11.31
CA ALA A 165 -3.72 2.03 10.68
C ALA A 165 -4.93 2.23 11.59
N SER A 166 -5.31 1.21 12.38
CA SER A 166 -6.41 1.35 13.35
C SER A 166 -6.07 2.34 14.48
N ALA A 167 -4.80 2.47 14.84
CA ALA A 167 -4.32 3.43 15.84
C ALA A 167 -4.17 4.84 15.27
N LEU A 168 -3.64 4.98 14.05
CA LEU A 168 -3.34 6.27 13.42
C LEU A 168 -4.57 6.92 12.76
N TYR A 169 -5.50 6.10 12.26
CA TYR A 169 -6.66 6.53 11.47
C TYR A 169 -7.95 5.89 12.01
N PRO A 170 -8.36 6.22 13.24
CA PRO A 170 -9.53 5.60 13.85
C PRO A 170 -10.78 5.88 13.02
N GLU A 171 -11.54 4.82 12.75
CA GLU A 171 -12.86 4.95 12.12
C GLU A 171 -13.79 5.71 13.07
N LYS A 172 -14.48 6.73 12.54
CA LYS A 172 -15.53 7.41 13.31
C LYS A 172 -16.64 6.40 13.58
N LYS A 173 -16.91 6.15 14.86
CA LYS A 173 -18.15 5.49 15.29
C LYS A 173 -19.31 6.43 14.92
N THR A 174 -20.05 6.08 13.87
CA THR A 174 -21.38 6.64 13.58
C THR A 174 -22.37 6.11 14.59
#